data_AF-A0A4Q3SL91-F1
#
_entry.id   AF-A0A4Q3SL91-F1
#
_cell.length_a   1.000
_cell.length_b   1.000
_cell.length_c   1.000
_cell.angle_alpha   90.00
_cell.angle_beta   90.00
_cell.angle_gamma   90.00
#
_symmetry.space_group_name_H-M   'P 1'
#
loop_
_entity.id
_entity.type
_entity.pdbx_description
1 polymer ?
#
loop_
_entity_poly.entity_id
_entity_poly.type
_entity_poly.pdbx_seq_one_letter_code
_entity_poly.pdbx_strand_id
1 'polypeptide(L)'
;MSAYLLRAGVLSLVLMLSACDQPAPWARAAVAPPQTLVATKPRAQAIMWNEGKDAFEIAGKPLKAGRLWTFDGSTEGFVLTGGAALPGAPVGLEIQNERADPMLRSPTGLALDGRRFSLVLVRMTRTRPGAAWDGAIFYRTANHGESGQFQAKPVDGANPAVNETVVVVYDMSRLKNGGDDWQASQIDQIRLDTDDQAGGGFVIHQIAVTENPGPEALTTASAQPTTLAAR
;
A
#
# COMPACT_ATOMS: atom_id res chain seq x y z
N MET A 1 41.14 -16.57 66.52
CA MET A 1 39.79 -16.79 67.10
C MET A 1 38.78 -16.23 66.11
N SER A 2 37.77 -16.90 65.56
CA SER A 2 37.33 -18.31 65.43
C SER A 2 36.18 -18.20 64.41
N ALA A 3 36.24 -18.84 63.24
CA ALA A 3 35.77 -20.19 62.94
C ALA A 3 34.24 -20.39 62.92
N TYR A 4 33.81 -21.21 61.94
CA TYR A 4 32.54 -21.91 61.69
C TYR A 4 31.63 -21.29 60.61
N LEU A 5 31.62 -21.75 59.34
CA LEU A 5 31.20 -23.07 58.77
C LEU A 5 29.81 -23.52 59.22
N LEU A 6 28.84 -23.53 58.31
CA LEU A 6 27.82 -24.58 58.08
C LEU A 6 27.09 -24.23 56.76
N ARG A 7 27.33 -24.93 55.64
CA ARG A 7 26.57 -26.09 55.12
C ARG A 7 25.05 -25.93 55.16
N ALA A 8 24.42 -25.79 53.99
CA ALA A 8 23.25 -26.57 53.57
C ALA A 8 23.00 -26.34 52.08
N GLY A 9 23.02 -27.43 51.31
CA GLY A 9 22.58 -27.44 49.92
C GLY A 9 21.17 -27.99 49.77
N VAL A 10 20.69 -27.85 48.53
CA VAL A 10 19.64 -28.63 47.85
C VAL A 10 18.20 -28.40 48.34
N LEU A 11 17.38 -27.73 47.54
CA LEU A 11 16.42 -28.39 46.64
C LEU A 11 15.76 -27.34 45.73
N SER A 12 16.09 -27.41 44.44
CA SER A 12 15.33 -26.72 43.39
C SER A 12 13.95 -27.36 43.29
N LEU A 13 12.91 -26.64 43.72
CA LEU A 13 11.53 -27.01 43.46
C LEU A 13 11.11 -26.36 42.14
N VAL A 14 11.23 -27.12 41.04
CA VAL A 14 10.63 -26.76 39.76
C VAL A 14 9.13 -27.04 39.86
N LEU A 15 8.34 -25.99 40.05
CA LEU A 15 6.89 -26.03 39.89
C LEU A 15 6.55 -25.94 38.41
N MET A 16 6.35 -27.10 37.77
CA MET A 16 5.69 -27.21 36.48
C MET A 16 4.18 -26.93 36.68
N LEU A 17 3.76 -25.68 36.50
CA LEU A 17 2.36 -25.35 36.28
C LEU A 17 1.99 -25.68 34.83
N SER A 18 1.71 -26.97 34.58
CA SER A 18 0.95 -27.39 33.40
C SER A 18 -0.51 -27.04 33.64
N ALA A 19 -0.90 -25.79 33.37
CA ALA A 19 -2.30 -25.40 33.31
C ALA A 19 -2.80 -25.54 31.86
N CYS A 20 -3.77 -26.43 31.70
CA CYS A 20 -4.49 -26.68 30.47
C CYS A 20 -5.32 -25.46 30.07
N ASP A 21 -4.88 -24.69 29.09
CA ASP A 21 -5.74 -23.72 28.38
C ASP A 21 -6.53 -24.46 27.30
N GLN A 22 -7.57 -25.18 27.70
CA GLN A 22 -8.67 -25.51 26.79
C GLN A 22 -9.71 -24.40 26.89
N PRO A 23 -9.98 -23.64 25.81
CA PRO A 23 -11.04 -22.64 25.85
C PRO A 23 -12.38 -23.32 26.10
N ALA A 24 -13.21 -22.71 26.95
CA ALA A 24 -14.51 -23.24 27.34
C ALA A 24 -15.40 -23.52 26.11
N PRO A 25 -16.22 -24.59 26.11
CA PRO A 25 -16.97 -25.06 24.93
C PRO A 25 -18.04 -24.09 24.40
N TRP A 26 -18.31 -22.99 25.11
CA TRP A 26 -19.19 -21.90 24.66
C TRP A 26 -18.45 -20.76 23.95
N ALA A 27 -17.12 -20.71 24.01
CA ALA A 27 -16.28 -19.80 23.24
C ALA A 27 -16.09 -20.31 21.81
N ARG A 28 -17.19 -20.55 21.08
CA ARG A 28 -17.10 -20.61 19.62
C ARG A 28 -16.80 -19.20 19.14
N ALA A 29 -15.69 -19.03 18.44
CA ALA A 29 -15.45 -17.83 17.65
C ALA A 29 -16.71 -17.53 16.83
N ALA A 30 -17.22 -16.31 16.92
CA ALA A 30 -18.32 -15.87 16.09
C ALA A 30 -17.92 -16.12 14.64
N VAL A 31 -18.61 -17.04 13.98
CA VAL A 31 -18.42 -17.26 12.54
C VAL A 31 -18.87 -15.98 11.88
N ALA A 32 -17.92 -15.18 11.39
CA ALA A 32 -18.23 -14.02 10.60
C ALA A 32 -19.16 -14.46 9.46
N PRO A 33 -20.28 -13.75 9.21
CA PRO A 33 -21.17 -14.12 8.13
C PRO A 33 -20.35 -14.17 6.83
N PRO A 34 -20.56 -15.19 5.97
CA PRO A 34 -19.85 -15.30 4.72
C PRO A 34 -20.04 -14.01 3.94
N GLN A 35 -18.95 -13.24 3.78
CA GLN A 35 -18.96 -12.07 2.94
C GLN A 35 -19.22 -12.56 1.53
N THR A 36 -20.42 -12.28 1.04
CA THR A 36 -20.77 -12.56 -0.34
C THR A 36 -19.89 -11.64 -1.18
N LEU A 37 -18.84 -12.21 -1.79
CA LEU A 37 -18.02 -11.52 -2.76
C LEU A 37 -18.94 -11.15 -3.92
N VAL A 38 -19.52 -9.96 -3.88
CA VAL A 38 -20.12 -9.37 -5.07
C VAL A 38 -18.94 -9.22 -6.03
N ALA A 39 -18.91 -10.04 -7.07
CA ALA A 39 -17.91 -9.95 -8.11
C ALA A 39 -18.11 -8.61 -8.84
N THR A 40 -17.48 -7.56 -8.32
CA THR A 40 -17.43 -6.27 -8.99
C THR A 40 -16.68 -6.51 -10.29
N LYS A 41 -17.33 -6.25 -11.44
CA LYS A 41 -16.64 -6.31 -12.72
C LYS A 41 -15.37 -5.44 -12.61
N PRO A 42 -14.20 -5.94 -13.00
CA PRO A 42 -12.99 -5.14 -12.99
C PRO A 42 -13.22 -3.84 -13.77
N ARG A 43 -12.78 -2.72 -13.19
CA ARG A 43 -12.76 -1.43 -13.88
C ARG A 43 -11.99 -1.58 -15.19
N ALA A 44 -12.47 -0.98 -16.27
CA ALA A 44 -11.66 -0.87 -17.48
C ALA A 44 -10.49 0.07 -17.17
N GLN A 45 -9.26 -0.40 -17.33
CA GLN A 45 -8.06 0.36 -17.02
C GLN A 45 -7.02 0.22 -18.12
N ALA A 46 -6.40 1.35 -18.46
CA ALA A 46 -5.28 1.43 -19.40
C ALA A 46 -4.06 0.61 -18.96
N ILE A 47 -3.81 0.62 -17.66
CA ILE A 47 -2.65 0.00 -17.03
C ILE A 47 -3.12 -1.17 -16.17
N MET A 48 -2.42 -2.28 -16.28
CA MET A 48 -2.68 -3.48 -15.49
C MET A 48 -1.38 -4.08 -14.97
N TRP A 49 -1.49 -4.86 -13.90
CA TRP A 49 -0.40 -5.69 -13.43
C TRP A 49 -0.38 -7.01 -14.20
N ASN A 50 0.80 -7.41 -14.68
CA ASN A 50 1.02 -8.70 -15.31
C ASN A 50 1.78 -9.62 -14.35
N GLU A 51 1.05 -10.55 -13.74
CA GLU A 51 1.61 -11.53 -12.76
C GLU A 51 2.71 -12.40 -13.38
N GLY A 52 2.67 -12.68 -14.69
CA GLY A 52 3.69 -13.51 -15.35
C GLY A 52 5.00 -12.79 -15.66
N LYS A 53 5.03 -11.46 -15.53
CA LYS A 53 6.20 -10.62 -15.83
C LYS A 53 6.64 -9.75 -14.65
N ASP A 54 5.92 -9.83 -13.53
CA ASP A 54 6.11 -8.98 -12.36
C ASP A 54 6.26 -7.49 -12.70
N ALA A 55 5.39 -7.01 -13.60
CA ALA A 55 5.45 -5.65 -14.11
C ALA A 55 4.06 -5.07 -14.37
N PHE A 56 3.97 -3.74 -14.23
CA PHE A 56 2.86 -2.99 -14.81
C PHE A 56 3.01 -2.91 -16.32
N GLU A 57 1.91 -3.09 -17.05
CA GLU A 57 1.86 -3.01 -18.50
C GLU A 57 0.83 -2.00 -18.97
N ILE A 58 1.11 -1.41 -20.13
CA ILE A 58 0.19 -0.60 -20.91
C ILE A 58 0.20 -1.12 -22.35
N ALA A 59 -0.98 -1.37 -22.92
CA ALA A 59 -1.12 -1.95 -24.27
C ALA A 59 -0.22 -3.20 -24.50
N GLY A 60 -0.10 -4.07 -23.48
CA GLY A 60 0.69 -5.30 -23.51
C GLY A 60 2.22 -5.11 -23.46
N LYS A 61 2.71 -3.89 -23.23
CA LYS A 61 4.13 -3.59 -23.06
C LYS A 61 4.44 -3.26 -21.61
N PRO A 62 5.50 -3.84 -21.01
CA PRO A 62 5.90 -3.53 -19.65
C PRO A 62 6.42 -2.10 -19.54
N LEU A 63 6.00 -1.42 -18.46
CA LEU A 63 6.51 -0.13 -18.06
C LEU A 63 7.83 -0.31 -17.31
N LYS A 64 8.80 0.54 -17.61
CA LYS A 64 10.10 0.50 -16.94
C LYS A 64 10.01 1.19 -15.59
N ALA A 65 10.14 0.42 -14.51
CA ALA A 65 10.15 0.95 -13.16
C ALA A 65 11.53 1.52 -12.78
N GLY A 66 11.53 2.74 -12.24
CA GLY A 66 12.66 3.26 -11.45
C GLY A 66 12.62 2.71 -10.02
N ARG A 67 11.42 2.43 -9.52
CA ARG A 67 11.18 1.73 -8.25
C ARG A 67 9.91 0.90 -8.32
N LEU A 68 9.95 -0.30 -7.74
CA LEU A 68 8.83 -1.22 -7.58
C LEU A 68 8.86 -1.76 -6.15
N TRP A 69 7.69 -1.84 -5.53
CA TRP A 69 7.45 -2.50 -4.25
C TRP A 69 6.34 -3.53 -4.44
N THR A 70 6.54 -4.75 -3.94
CA THR A 70 5.60 -5.88 -4.11
C THR A 70 5.04 -6.39 -2.80
N PHE A 71 5.61 -6.00 -1.66
CA PHE A 71 5.15 -6.31 -0.31
C PHE A 71 5.03 -7.82 -0.05
N ASP A 72 6.00 -8.58 -0.56
CA ASP A 72 6.08 -10.01 -0.31
C ASP A 72 6.62 -10.26 1.11
N GLY A 73 5.70 -10.46 2.05
CA GLY A 73 6.01 -10.78 3.45
C GLY A 73 6.61 -9.63 4.28
N SER A 74 6.63 -8.40 3.77
CA SER A 74 7.14 -7.23 4.51
C SER A 74 6.43 -5.94 4.11
N THR A 75 6.61 -4.88 4.91
CA THR A 75 6.14 -3.53 4.54
C THR A 75 7.09 -2.80 3.58
N GLU A 76 8.24 -3.40 3.26
CA GLU A 76 9.33 -2.79 2.49
C GLU A 76 9.72 -1.37 2.97
N GLY A 77 9.57 -1.13 4.27
CA GLY A 77 9.88 0.13 4.94
C GLY A 77 8.81 1.22 4.80
N PHE A 78 7.63 0.91 4.26
CA PHE A 78 6.49 1.81 4.32
C PHE A 78 6.00 1.98 5.75
N VAL A 79 5.60 3.21 6.08
CA VAL A 79 5.09 3.59 7.40
C VAL A 79 3.80 4.38 7.24
N LEU A 80 2.77 4.03 8.02
CA LEU A 80 1.50 4.75 8.05
C LEU A 80 1.42 5.64 9.30
N THR A 81 1.14 6.92 9.10
CA THR A 81 0.67 7.80 10.17
C THR A 81 -0.85 7.77 10.19
N GLY A 82 -1.48 7.78 11.37
CA GLY A 82 -2.94 7.76 11.49
C GLY A 82 -3.56 6.37 11.38
N GLY A 83 -2.76 5.30 11.49
CA GLY A 83 -3.25 3.93 11.46
C GLY A 83 -2.15 2.88 11.55
N ALA A 84 -2.44 1.66 11.08
CA ALA A 84 -1.49 0.56 10.98
C ALA A 84 -1.17 0.18 9.53
N ALA A 85 0.10 -0.14 9.26
CA ALA A 85 0.57 -0.78 8.03
C ALA A 85 1.31 -2.06 8.38
N LEU A 86 0.82 -3.20 7.89
CA LEU A 86 1.31 -4.53 8.24
C LEU A 86 1.47 -5.38 6.98
N PRO A 87 2.39 -6.36 6.96
CA PRO A 87 2.42 -7.36 5.89
C PRO A 87 1.07 -8.06 5.82
N GLY A 88 0.46 -8.07 4.63
CA GLY A 88 -0.82 -8.70 4.35
C GLY A 88 -0.65 -10.16 3.92
N ALA A 89 -1.68 -10.98 4.15
CA ALA A 89 -1.72 -12.37 3.70
C ALA A 89 -2.70 -12.54 2.51
N PRO A 90 -2.34 -13.30 1.45
CA PRO A 90 -1.08 -14.01 1.26
C PRO A 90 0.12 -13.14 0.80
N VAL A 91 -0.12 -12.00 0.13
CA VAL A 91 0.90 -11.02 -0.31
C VAL A 91 0.26 -9.62 -0.28
N GLY A 92 1.02 -8.59 0.06
CA GLY A 92 0.57 -7.19 0.03
C GLY A 92 0.91 -6.42 1.31
N LEU A 93 0.57 -5.14 1.31
CA LEU A 93 0.60 -4.25 2.47
C LEU A 93 -0.82 -3.97 2.93
N GLU A 94 -1.20 -4.52 4.08
CA GLU A 94 -2.48 -4.21 4.72
C GLU A 94 -2.41 -2.85 5.41
N ILE A 95 -3.40 -2.01 5.14
CA ILE A 95 -3.54 -0.65 5.67
C ILE A 95 -4.88 -0.54 6.39
N GLN A 96 -4.84 -0.04 7.61
CA GLN A 96 -6.04 0.28 8.39
C GLN A 96 -5.98 1.74 8.83
N ASN A 97 -6.95 2.54 8.38
CA ASN A 97 -7.05 3.95 8.73
C ASN A 97 -7.77 4.07 10.09
N GLU A 98 -7.03 4.41 11.14
CA GLU A 98 -7.57 4.49 12.51
C GLU A 98 -7.93 5.93 12.92
N ARG A 99 -7.34 6.92 12.25
CA ARG A 99 -7.53 8.35 12.49
C ARG A 99 -7.82 9.06 11.16
N ALA A 100 -8.29 10.31 11.26
CA ALA A 100 -8.38 11.20 10.12
C ALA A 100 -6.99 11.53 9.56
N ASP A 101 -6.94 11.88 8.28
CA ASP A 101 -5.74 12.15 7.49
C ASP A 101 -4.64 11.05 7.62
N PRO A 102 -4.97 9.77 7.35
CA PRO A 102 -3.99 8.69 7.27
C PRO A 102 -3.00 8.91 6.12
N MET A 103 -1.70 8.89 6.43
CA MET A 103 -0.61 9.21 5.50
C MET A 103 0.33 8.01 5.36
N LEU A 104 0.26 7.29 4.25
CA LEU A 104 1.17 6.18 3.98
C LEU A 104 2.41 6.72 3.27
N ARG A 105 3.60 6.53 3.85
CA ARG A 105 4.87 6.98 3.28
C ARG A 105 5.74 5.84 2.83
N SER A 106 6.39 6.00 1.67
CA SER A 106 7.50 5.15 1.27
C SER A 106 8.73 5.39 2.17
N PRO A 107 9.76 4.54 2.12
CA PRO A 107 11.09 4.90 2.60
C PRO A 107 11.59 6.20 1.94
N THR A 108 12.42 6.97 2.65
CA THR A 108 13.19 8.08 2.09
C THR A 108 14.39 7.57 1.30
N GLY A 109 15.05 8.45 0.54
CA GLY A 109 16.21 8.09 -0.27
C GLY A 109 15.87 7.41 -1.59
N LEU A 110 14.69 7.67 -2.17
CA LEU A 110 14.32 7.12 -3.48
C LEU A 110 15.29 7.54 -4.59
N ALA A 111 15.76 8.79 -4.55
CA ALA A 111 16.70 9.38 -5.51
C ALA A 111 16.28 9.20 -6.98
N LEU A 112 14.99 9.31 -7.28
CA LEU A 112 14.45 9.14 -8.62
C LEU A 112 14.48 10.45 -9.40
N ASP A 113 14.96 10.41 -10.65
CA ASP A 113 14.81 11.51 -11.60
C ASP A 113 13.33 11.64 -11.99
N GLY A 114 12.65 12.67 -11.48
CA GLY A 114 11.23 12.88 -11.69
C GLY A 114 10.87 13.18 -13.14
N ARG A 115 11.80 13.72 -13.95
CA ARG A 115 11.59 13.91 -15.40
C ARG A 115 11.43 12.58 -16.10
N ARG A 116 12.27 11.62 -15.73
CA ARG A 116 12.30 10.29 -16.35
C ARG A 116 11.19 9.40 -15.80
N PHE A 117 10.97 9.41 -14.50
CA PHE A 117 9.98 8.58 -13.82
C PHE A 117 8.81 9.44 -13.32
N SER A 118 7.84 9.68 -14.20
CA SER A 118 6.72 10.60 -13.98
C SER A 118 5.35 9.93 -13.89
N LEU A 119 5.31 8.61 -13.69
CA LEU A 119 4.07 7.87 -13.50
C LEU A 119 4.13 7.06 -12.21
N VAL A 120 3.29 7.38 -11.23
CA VAL A 120 3.13 6.60 -10.00
C VAL A 120 1.90 5.69 -10.14
N LEU A 121 2.07 4.41 -9.84
CA LEU A 121 1.07 3.37 -10.00
C LEU A 121 0.88 2.67 -8.66
N VAL A 122 -0.37 2.54 -8.22
CA VAL A 122 -0.71 1.83 -6.99
C VAL A 122 -1.79 0.80 -7.27
N ARG A 123 -1.43 -0.48 -7.29
CA ARG A 123 -2.42 -1.56 -7.34
C ARG A 123 -2.92 -1.85 -5.93
N MET A 124 -4.23 -1.69 -5.70
CA MET A 124 -4.82 -1.86 -4.37
C MET A 124 -6.22 -2.48 -4.44
N THR A 125 -6.63 -3.11 -3.35
CA THR A 125 -8.01 -3.51 -3.08
C THR A 125 -8.52 -2.73 -1.88
N ARG A 126 -9.70 -2.13 -1.97
CA ARG A 126 -10.37 -1.59 -0.79
C ARG A 126 -11.07 -2.71 -0.03
N THR A 127 -10.70 -2.97 1.21
CA THR A 127 -11.24 -4.09 2.02
C THR A 127 -12.30 -3.63 3.01
N ARG A 128 -12.34 -2.35 3.37
CA ARG A 128 -13.33 -1.78 4.29
C ARG A 128 -13.82 -0.42 3.80
N PRO A 129 -15.13 -0.12 3.92
CA PRO A 129 -15.63 1.22 3.63
C PRO A 129 -15.03 2.23 4.62
N GLY A 130 -14.62 3.37 4.09
CA GLY A 130 -14.28 4.59 4.82
C GLY A 130 -15.07 5.75 4.24
N ALA A 131 -14.77 6.97 4.67
CA ALA A 131 -15.44 8.17 4.19
C ALA A 131 -14.44 9.18 3.61
N ALA A 132 -14.92 10.01 2.68
CA ALA A 132 -14.14 11.05 2.03
C ALA A 132 -12.84 10.52 1.39
N TRP A 133 -12.97 9.76 0.30
CA TRP A 133 -11.82 9.34 -0.50
C TRP A 133 -10.98 10.56 -0.93
N ASP A 134 -9.74 10.62 -0.46
CA ASP A 134 -8.76 11.62 -0.85
C ASP A 134 -8.04 11.15 -2.11
N GLY A 135 -7.37 10.00 -1.99
CA GLY A 135 -6.60 9.37 -3.05
C GLY A 135 -5.46 10.25 -3.57
N ALA A 136 -4.94 11.20 -2.79
CA ALA A 136 -3.87 12.07 -3.26
C ALA A 136 -2.49 11.41 -3.12
N ILE A 137 -1.59 11.74 -4.04
CA ILE A 137 -0.16 11.51 -3.86
C ILE A 137 0.52 12.85 -3.59
N PHE A 138 1.29 12.89 -2.52
CA PHE A 138 2.23 13.95 -2.19
C PHE A 138 3.66 13.43 -2.36
N TYR A 139 4.61 14.34 -2.43
CA TYR A 139 6.01 13.96 -2.52
C TYR A 139 6.93 14.96 -1.84
N ARG A 140 8.14 14.48 -1.57
CA ARG A 140 9.23 15.24 -0.96
C ARG A 140 10.43 15.22 -1.89
N THR A 141 11.15 16.34 -1.91
CA THR A 141 12.42 16.51 -2.60
C THR A 141 13.47 17.01 -1.60
N ALA A 142 14.67 17.30 -2.07
CA ALA A 142 15.67 17.99 -1.24
C ALA A 142 15.26 19.43 -0.88
N ASN A 143 14.41 20.07 -1.69
CA ASN A 143 14.08 21.48 -1.56
C ASN A 143 12.83 21.74 -0.70
N HIS A 144 11.94 20.75 -0.58
CA HIS A 144 10.72 20.87 0.21
C HIS A 144 10.23 19.52 0.73
N GLY A 145 9.46 19.55 1.81
CA GLY A 145 8.70 18.41 2.32
C GLY A 145 7.38 18.18 1.58
N GLU A 146 6.64 17.16 2.02
CA GLU A 146 5.28 16.89 1.56
C GLU A 146 4.35 18.05 1.97
N SER A 147 3.59 18.61 1.02
CA SER A 147 2.57 19.62 1.32
C SER A 147 1.48 19.68 0.24
N GLY A 148 0.35 20.32 0.55
CA GLY A 148 -0.74 20.59 -0.40
C GLY A 148 -0.33 21.31 -1.69
N GLN A 149 0.86 21.95 -1.71
CA GLN A 149 1.40 22.62 -2.91
C GLN A 149 2.10 21.67 -3.87
N PHE A 150 2.39 20.42 -3.47
CA PHE A 150 3.16 19.44 -4.22
C PHE A 150 2.41 18.11 -4.23
N GLN A 151 1.39 18.02 -5.09
CA GLN A 151 0.49 16.87 -5.12
C GLN A 151 -0.08 16.55 -6.51
N ALA A 152 -0.42 15.28 -6.69
CA ALA A 152 -1.21 14.78 -7.80
C ALA A 152 -2.50 14.10 -7.30
N LYS A 153 -3.50 14.04 -8.17
CA LYS A 153 -4.73 13.26 -7.99
C LYS A 153 -4.76 12.12 -9.00
N PRO A 154 -5.54 11.05 -8.75
CA PRO A 154 -5.65 9.95 -9.68
C PRO A 154 -6.21 10.44 -11.02
N VAL A 155 -5.70 9.92 -12.13
CA VAL A 155 -6.15 10.28 -13.49
C VAL A 155 -7.66 10.02 -13.65
N ASP A 156 -8.16 8.89 -13.14
CA ASP A 156 -9.58 8.53 -13.22
C ASP A 156 -10.41 9.11 -12.07
N GLY A 157 -9.78 9.64 -11.01
CA GLY A 157 -10.40 10.27 -9.83
C GLY A 157 -11.35 9.41 -8.98
N ALA A 158 -11.74 8.22 -9.44
CA ALA A 158 -12.82 7.44 -8.84
C ALA A 158 -12.37 6.61 -7.63
N ASN A 159 -13.07 6.82 -6.51
CA ASN A 159 -12.98 6.02 -5.30
C ASN A 159 -13.16 4.51 -5.60
N PRO A 160 -12.23 3.62 -5.18
CA PRO A 160 -12.43 2.18 -5.30
C PRO A 160 -13.63 1.71 -4.45
N ALA A 161 -14.49 0.89 -5.04
CA ALA A 161 -15.55 0.21 -4.31
C ALA A 161 -14.95 -0.85 -3.37
N VAL A 162 -15.66 -1.19 -2.30
CA VAL A 162 -15.23 -2.28 -1.41
C VAL A 162 -15.16 -3.59 -2.20
N ASN A 163 -14.09 -4.34 -1.99
CA ASN A 163 -13.66 -5.54 -2.71
C ASN A 163 -13.28 -5.32 -4.19
N GLU A 164 -13.15 -4.07 -4.64
CA GLU A 164 -12.61 -3.75 -5.97
C GLU A 164 -11.09 -3.68 -5.94
N THR A 165 -10.42 -4.43 -6.81
CA THR A 165 -8.97 -4.27 -7.07
C THR A 165 -8.76 -3.39 -8.29
N VAL A 166 -7.99 -2.31 -8.11
CA VAL A 166 -7.71 -1.33 -9.17
C VAL A 166 -6.24 -0.93 -9.18
N VAL A 167 -5.75 -0.46 -10.33
CA VAL A 167 -4.51 0.32 -10.43
C VAL A 167 -4.86 1.81 -10.39
N VAL A 168 -4.54 2.50 -9.31
CA VAL A 168 -4.67 3.95 -9.22
C VAL A 168 -3.46 4.58 -9.90
N VAL A 169 -3.71 5.41 -10.91
CA VAL A 169 -2.67 5.99 -11.79
C VAL A 169 -2.53 7.48 -11.49
N TYR A 170 -1.30 7.94 -11.29
CA TYR A 170 -0.96 9.35 -11.09
C TYR A 170 0.04 9.80 -12.15
N ASP A 171 -0.38 10.75 -12.99
CA ASP A 171 0.51 11.41 -13.94
C ASP A 171 1.23 12.57 -13.24
N MET A 172 2.45 12.31 -12.78
CA MET A 172 3.27 13.28 -12.05
C MET A 172 3.88 14.35 -12.97
N SER A 173 3.76 14.22 -14.29
CA SER A 173 4.06 15.32 -15.22
C SER A 173 2.95 16.36 -15.28
N ARG A 174 1.78 16.06 -14.71
CA ARG A 174 0.58 16.91 -14.70
C ARG A 174 0.02 17.02 -13.29
N LEU A 175 0.82 17.58 -12.40
CA LEU A 175 0.46 17.76 -10.99
C LEU A 175 -0.83 18.56 -10.82
N LYS A 176 -1.58 18.25 -9.75
CA LYS A 176 -2.73 19.07 -9.34
C LYS A 176 -2.25 20.42 -8.82
N ASN A 177 -1.19 20.41 -8.00
CA ASN A 177 -0.44 21.56 -7.53
C ASN A 177 1.06 21.24 -7.59
N GLY A 178 1.88 22.21 -7.99
CA GLY A 178 3.34 22.07 -8.09
C GLY A 178 3.93 22.42 -9.46
N GLY A 179 3.09 22.58 -10.49
CA GLY A 179 3.57 22.90 -11.84
C GLY A 179 4.51 21.82 -12.37
N ASP A 180 5.68 22.23 -12.85
CA ASP A 180 6.72 21.32 -13.37
C ASP A 180 7.68 20.80 -12.29
N ASP A 181 7.40 21.07 -11.00
CA ASP A 181 8.34 20.80 -9.91
C ASP A 181 8.80 19.35 -9.84
N TRP A 182 7.89 18.37 -9.97
CA TRP A 182 8.27 16.95 -10.03
C TRP A 182 9.25 16.68 -11.17
N GLN A 183 8.97 17.20 -12.37
CA GLN A 183 9.82 17.00 -13.55
C GLN A 183 11.17 17.73 -13.44
N ALA A 184 11.28 18.74 -12.59
CA ALA A 184 12.51 19.46 -12.33
C ALA A 184 13.31 18.89 -11.13
N SER A 185 12.81 17.83 -10.48
CA SER A 185 13.31 17.39 -9.17
C SER A 185 13.86 15.97 -9.16
N GLN A 186 14.75 15.74 -8.19
CA GLN A 186 15.01 14.39 -7.67
C GLN A 186 14.03 14.10 -6.53
N ILE A 187 13.29 13.01 -6.67
CA ILE A 187 12.24 12.61 -5.72
C ILE A 187 12.87 11.78 -4.61
N ASP A 188 12.63 12.18 -3.36
CA ASP A 188 13.18 11.54 -2.16
C ASP A 188 12.20 10.57 -1.51
N GLN A 189 10.91 10.87 -1.53
CA GLN A 189 9.85 10.09 -0.89
C GLN A 189 8.49 10.40 -1.54
N ILE A 190 7.60 9.41 -1.55
CA ILE A 190 6.18 9.60 -1.88
C ILE A 190 5.30 9.31 -0.67
N ARG A 191 4.17 10.01 -0.59
CA ARG A 191 3.10 9.81 0.38
C ARG A 191 1.78 9.58 -0.34
N LEU A 192 1.09 8.50 0.01
CA LEU A 192 -0.27 8.20 -0.43
C LEU A 192 -1.25 8.45 0.71
N ASP A 193 -2.26 9.26 0.42
CA ASP A 193 -3.39 9.47 1.30
C ASP A 193 -4.61 8.76 0.69
N THR A 194 -5.27 7.94 1.50
CA THR A 194 -6.38 7.10 1.02
C THR A 194 -7.72 7.76 1.29
N ASP A 195 -8.23 7.67 2.51
CA ASP A 195 -9.45 8.36 2.96
C ASP A 195 -9.05 9.56 3.85
N ASP A 196 -9.79 10.67 3.83
CA ASP A 196 -9.60 11.80 4.78
C ASP A 196 -10.11 11.45 6.19
N GLN A 197 -10.97 10.43 6.30
CA GLN A 197 -11.56 10.00 7.57
C GLN A 197 -11.09 8.60 7.98
N ALA A 198 -11.17 8.33 9.29
CA ALA A 198 -10.92 7.01 9.85
C ALA A 198 -11.92 5.95 9.34
N GLY A 199 -11.56 4.69 9.52
CA GLY A 199 -12.41 3.52 9.29
C GLY A 199 -12.13 2.78 7.99
N GLY A 200 -11.51 3.44 7.00
CA GLY A 200 -11.09 2.81 5.75
C GLY A 200 -10.07 1.68 5.93
N GLY A 201 -10.07 0.74 4.99
CA GLY A 201 -9.11 -0.36 4.97
C GLY A 201 -8.78 -0.78 3.55
N PHE A 202 -7.50 -1.09 3.30
CA PHE A 202 -6.96 -1.41 1.99
C PHE A 202 -5.91 -2.51 2.08
N VAL A 203 -5.75 -3.26 0.99
CA VAL A 203 -4.53 -4.04 0.71
C VAL A 203 -3.87 -3.43 -0.50
N ILE A 204 -2.65 -2.95 -0.36
CA ILE A 204 -1.83 -2.51 -1.49
C ILE A 204 -1.00 -3.70 -1.95
N HIS A 205 -1.19 -4.09 -3.21
CA HIS A 205 -0.47 -5.22 -3.81
C HIS A 205 0.87 -4.78 -4.37
N GLN A 206 0.89 -3.67 -5.12
CA GLN A 206 2.10 -3.13 -5.71
C GLN A 206 2.07 -1.60 -5.73
N ILE A 207 3.24 -0.99 -5.53
CA ILE A 207 3.49 0.41 -5.86
C ILE A 207 4.65 0.46 -6.83
N ALA A 208 4.55 1.29 -7.87
CA ALA A 208 5.67 1.56 -8.75
C ALA A 208 5.78 3.05 -9.11
N VAL A 209 7.02 3.51 -9.32
CA VAL A 209 7.31 4.77 -10.00
C VAL A 209 8.00 4.41 -11.30
N THR A 210 7.37 4.74 -12.42
CA THR A 210 7.72 4.23 -13.75
C THR A 210 7.94 5.36 -14.75
N GLU A 211 8.63 5.04 -15.85
CA GLU A 211 8.69 5.91 -17.02
C GLU A 211 7.28 6.15 -17.57
N ASN A 212 6.96 7.39 -17.92
CA ASN A 212 5.66 7.73 -18.50
C ASN A 212 5.74 7.59 -20.04
N PRO A 213 4.95 6.70 -20.67
CA PRO A 213 4.91 6.54 -22.12
C PRO A 213 4.25 7.75 -22.85
N GLY A 214 3.77 8.74 -22.11
CA GLY A 214 3.12 9.95 -22.61
C GLY A 214 1.61 9.97 -22.36
N PRO A 215 1.00 11.16 -22.29
CA PRO A 215 -0.43 11.32 -21.95
C PRO A 215 -1.37 10.65 -22.95
N GLU A 216 -1.00 10.59 -24.23
CA GLU A 216 -1.78 9.93 -25.29
C GLU A 216 -1.94 8.42 -25.03
N ALA A 217 -0.91 7.77 -24.48
CA ALA A 217 -0.96 6.35 -24.15
C ALA A 217 -1.95 6.08 -23.01
N LEU A 218 -2.02 6.97 -22.02
CA LEU A 218 -2.94 6.87 -20.89
C LEU A 218 -4.41 7.05 -21.33
N THR A 219 -4.67 7.94 -22.30
CA THR A 219 -6.03 8.17 -22.85
C THR A 219 -6.46 7.12 -23.88
N THR A 220 -5.53 6.57 -24.67
CA THR A 220 -5.87 5.59 -25.71
C THR A 220 -6.16 4.22 -25.11
N ALA A 221 -5.43 3.84 -24.06
CA ALA A 221 -5.59 2.54 -23.43
C ALA A 221 -6.84 2.44 -22.53
N SER A 222 -7.44 3.55 -22.07
CA SER A 222 -8.73 3.53 -21.36
C SER A 222 -9.92 3.26 -22.30
N ALA A 223 -9.75 3.40 -23.61
CA ALA A 223 -10.79 3.17 -24.62
C ALA A 223 -10.85 1.73 -25.15
N GLN A 224 -9.86 0.88 -24.86
CA GLN A 224 -9.87 -0.53 -25.28
C GLN A 224 -10.34 -1.42 -24.13
N PRO A 225 -11.40 -2.24 -24.32
CA PRO A 225 -11.77 -3.24 -23.33
C PRO A 225 -10.61 -4.24 -23.15
N THR A 226 -10.05 -4.30 -21.95
CA THR A 226 -9.09 -5.34 -21.59
C THR A 226 -9.78 -6.69 -21.67
N THR A 227 -9.52 -7.45 -22.73
CA THR A 227 -9.77 -8.88 -22.76
C THR A 227 -8.79 -9.52 -21.78
N LEU A 228 -9.28 -9.83 -20.58
CA LEU A 228 -8.56 -10.68 -19.64
C LEU A 228 -8.38 -12.05 -20.32
N ALA A 229 -7.17 -12.36 -20.77
CA ALA A 229 -6.86 -13.70 -21.22
C ALA A 229 -6.88 -14.61 -19.99
N ALA A 230 -7.96 -15.38 -19.86
CA ALA A 230 -8.04 -16.45 -18.88
C ALA A 230 -6.88 -17.42 -19.11
N ARG A 231 -6.09 -17.68 -18.07
CA ARG A 231 -5.21 -18.85 -17.96
C ARG A 231 -5.61 -19.61 -16.72
#